data_AF-A0A6G2DCL6-F1
#
_entry.id   AF-A0A6G2DCL6-F1
#
_cell.length_a   1.000
_cell.length_b   1.000
_cell.length_c   1.000
_cell.angle_alpha   90.00
_cell.angle_beta   90.00
_cell.angle_gamma   90.00
#
_symmetry.space_group_name_H-M   'P 1'
#
loop_
_entity.id
_entity.type
_entity.pdbx_description
1 polymer ?
#
loop_
_entity_poly.entity_id
_entity_poly.type
_entity_poly.pdbx_seq_one_letter_code
_entity_poly.pdbx_strand_id
1 'polypeptide(L)'
;DKNYFNNFIKITDSTTKIIDTRNTKTYESGIFIDIFPMDRFDDPKVIDTCYKLESFKLLSFSKHKNIVYKDSLLKDWIRTAFWLLLRPVSPRYFANKIEKEIQKYSRENGQYMAFIPSKFKEKEVFPSGTFDKTIDLPFENLSLPAPEKFDTILTQFYGDYMTLPPEEKRFYSHEFHAYKLED
;
A
#
# COMPACT_ATOMS: atom_id res chain seq x y z
N ASP A 1 13.00 -7.73 -10.49
CA ASP A 1 12.02 -8.37 -11.39
C ASP A 1 11.48 -7.37 -12.43
N LYS A 2 11.33 -7.78 -13.69
CA LYS A 2 10.76 -6.96 -14.77
C LYS A 2 9.22 -6.89 -14.73
N ASN A 3 8.58 -7.81 -14.01
CA ASN A 3 7.12 -7.89 -13.90
C ASN A 3 6.57 -7.18 -12.64
N TYR A 4 7.43 -6.87 -11.67
CA TYR A 4 7.05 -6.17 -10.46
C TYR A 4 6.73 -4.68 -10.71
N PHE A 5 5.61 -4.20 -10.17
CA PHE A 5 5.07 -2.85 -10.42
C PHE A 5 4.55 -2.13 -9.16
N ASN A 6 4.92 -2.61 -7.97
CA ASN A 6 4.63 -1.88 -6.74
C ASN A 6 5.75 -0.86 -6.45
N ASN A 7 5.42 0.17 -5.67
CA ASN A 7 6.34 1.22 -5.22
C ASN A 7 6.91 0.94 -3.82
N PHE A 8 6.93 -0.32 -3.42
CA PHE A 8 7.50 -0.81 -2.17
C PHE A 8 8.23 -2.12 -2.46
N ILE A 9 8.89 -2.71 -1.48
CA ILE A 9 9.69 -3.92 -1.66
C ILE A 9 8.92 -5.13 -1.12
N LYS A 10 9.07 -6.28 -1.76
CA LYS A 10 8.57 -7.57 -1.25
C LYS A 10 9.72 -8.55 -1.10
N ILE A 11 9.81 -9.17 0.06
CA ILE A 11 10.59 -10.39 0.27
C ILE A 11 9.61 -11.56 0.19
N THR A 12 9.84 -12.50 -0.72
CA THR A 12 8.95 -13.63 -0.98
C THR A 12 9.63 -14.95 -0.70
N ASP A 13 8.93 -15.86 -0.01
CA ASP A 13 9.32 -17.26 0.14
C ASP A 13 9.05 -18.02 -1.17
N SER A 14 10.12 -18.41 -1.86
CA SER A 14 10.06 -19.11 -3.15
C SER A 14 9.59 -20.56 -3.06
N THR A 15 9.47 -21.13 -1.85
CA THR A 15 8.93 -22.49 -1.63
C THR A 15 7.40 -22.51 -1.58
N THR A 16 6.76 -21.36 -1.76
CA THR A 16 5.32 -21.19 -1.70
C THR A 16 4.77 -20.45 -2.89
N LYS A 17 3.46 -20.56 -3.12
CA LYS A 17 2.75 -19.90 -4.22
C LYS A 17 1.45 -19.30 -3.73
N ILE A 18 1.21 -18.02 -4.05
CA ILE A 18 -0.05 -17.32 -3.85
C ILE A 18 -0.79 -17.22 -5.19
N ILE A 19 -2.08 -17.52 -5.18
CA ILE A 19 -2.95 -17.32 -6.34
C ILE A 19 -3.63 -15.94 -6.25
N ASP A 20 -3.25 -15.03 -7.14
CA ASP A 20 -3.90 -13.72 -7.27
C ASP A 20 -5.26 -13.85 -7.97
N THR A 21 -6.32 -13.79 -7.17
CA THR A 21 -7.70 -13.81 -7.68
C THR A 21 -8.26 -12.42 -7.98
N ARG A 22 -7.49 -11.35 -7.68
CA ARG A 22 -7.97 -9.96 -7.68
C ARG A 22 -7.57 -9.18 -8.93
N ASN A 23 -6.47 -9.52 -9.56
CA ASN A 23 -5.88 -8.73 -10.64
C ASN A 23 -5.93 -9.44 -11.99
N THR A 24 -5.94 -8.65 -13.06
CA THR A 24 -5.83 -9.12 -14.46
C THR A 24 -4.39 -9.18 -14.92
N LYS A 25 -3.53 -8.29 -14.43
CA LYS A 25 -2.08 -8.35 -14.59
C LYS A 25 -1.47 -8.65 -13.24
N THR A 26 -0.71 -9.73 -13.17
CA THR A 26 -0.10 -10.22 -11.94
C THR A 26 1.31 -10.72 -12.23
N TYR A 27 2.02 -11.10 -11.19
CA TYR A 27 3.35 -11.70 -11.23
C TYR A 27 3.37 -12.86 -10.23
N GLU A 28 4.27 -13.81 -10.43
CA GLU A 28 4.40 -14.94 -9.50
C GLU A 28 4.87 -14.44 -8.13
N SER A 29 4.25 -14.94 -7.07
CA SER A 29 4.54 -14.55 -5.69
C SER A 29 4.25 -15.73 -4.76
N GLY A 30 5.04 -15.86 -3.70
CA GLY A 30 4.77 -16.75 -2.56
C GLY A 30 4.35 -15.95 -1.33
N ILE A 31 4.30 -16.58 -0.16
CA ILE A 31 4.18 -15.89 1.14
C ILE A 31 5.25 -14.82 1.24
N PHE A 32 4.89 -13.64 1.72
CA PHE A 32 5.75 -12.46 1.63
C PHE A 32 5.72 -11.58 2.86
N ILE A 33 6.80 -10.80 3.00
CA ILE A 33 6.91 -9.63 3.88
C ILE A 33 7.03 -8.39 3.00
N ASP A 34 6.16 -7.41 3.23
CA ASP A 34 6.22 -6.10 2.58
C ASP A 34 7.17 -5.17 3.36
N ILE A 35 8.03 -4.45 2.64
CA ILE A 35 8.91 -3.42 3.19
C ILE A 35 8.54 -2.09 2.54
N PHE A 36 7.99 -1.18 3.35
CA PHE A 36 7.57 0.14 2.92
C PHE A 36 8.69 1.16 3.17
N PRO A 37 9.27 1.77 2.12
CA PRO A 37 10.23 2.86 2.30
C PRO A 37 9.51 4.10 2.82
N MET A 38 10.16 4.82 3.73
CA MET A 38 9.67 6.10 4.26
C MET A 38 10.42 7.25 3.60
N ASP A 39 9.76 7.98 2.72
CA ASP A 39 10.31 9.13 2.00
C ASP A 39 10.17 10.40 2.82
N ARG A 40 11.22 11.23 2.83
CA ARG A 40 11.22 12.55 3.48
C ARG A 40 10.94 13.67 2.48
N PHE A 41 10.09 14.62 2.84
CA PHE A 41 9.65 15.73 1.97
C PHE A 41 9.14 16.93 2.77
N ASP A 42 9.02 18.09 2.10
CA ASP A 42 8.48 19.32 2.72
C ASP A 42 7.08 19.69 2.24
N ASP A 43 6.78 19.51 0.94
CA ASP A 43 5.49 19.90 0.34
C ASP A 43 4.54 18.68 0.26
N PRO A 44 3.44 18.64 1.05
CA PRO A 44 2.51 17.51 1.07
C PRO A 44 1.73 17.30 -0.24
N LYS A 45 1.83 18.18 -1.23
CA LYS A 45 1.21 17.97 -2.56
C LYS A 45 1.65 16.69 -3.26
N VAL A 46 2.83 16.16 -2.90
CA VAL A 46 3.31 14.87 -3.41
C VAL A 46 2.34 13.73 -3.06
N ILE A 47 1.69 13.79 -1.89
CA ILE A 47 0.76 12.76 -1.40
C ILE A 47 -0.46 12.65 -2.32
N ASP A 48 -1.13 13.77 -2.60
CA ASP A 48 -2.32 13.77 -3.44
C ASP A 48 -2.00 13.41 -4.90
N THR A 49 -0.87 13.91 -5.41
CA THR A 49 -0.41 13.60 -6.77
C THR A 49 -0.14 12.10 -6.93
N CYS A 50 0.63 11.51 -6.01
CA CYS A 50 0.97 10.10 -6.06
C CYS A 50 -0.23 9.19 -5.76
N TYR A 51 -1.15 9.60 -4.90
CA TYR A 51 -2.42 8.89 -4.65
C TYR A 51 -3.29 8.79 -5.92
N LYS A 52 -3.38 9.87 -6.71
CA LYS A 52 -4.07 9.85 -8.01
C LYS A 52 -3.40 8.92 -9.01
N LEU A 53 -2.07 8.97 -9.11
CA LEU A 53 -1.30 8.06 -9.97
C LEU A 53 -1.47 6.60 -9.54
N GLU A 54 -1.49 6.32 -8.23
CA GLU A 54 -1.73 4.99 -7.69
C GLU A 54 -3.14 4.50 -8.01
N SER A 55 -4.13 5.39 -7.94
CA SER A 55 -5.51 5.07 -8.33
C SER A 55 -5.59 4.69 -9.82
N PHE A 56 -4.90 5.39 -10.71
CA PHE A 56 -4.79 5.02 -12.13
C PHE A 56 -4.02 3.72 -12.33
N LYS A 57 -2.97 3.48 -11.54
CA LYS A 57 -2.24 2.20 -11.53
C LYS A 57 -3.19 1.06 -11.21
N LEU A 58 -3.92 1.15 -10.09
CA LEU A 58 -4.90 0.15 -9.66
C LEU A 58 -5.94 -0.16 -10.75
N LEU A 59 -6.47 0.87 -11.41
CA LEU A 59 -7.42 0.70 -12.52
C LEU A 59 -6.80 -0.01 -13.73
N SER A 60 -5.49 0.15 -13.97
CA SER A 60 -4.80 -0.47 -15.12
C SER A 60 -4.55 -1.97 -14.98
N PHE A 61 -4.62 -2.54 -13.76
CA PHE A 61 -4.34 -3.96 -13.51
C PHE A 61 -5.44 -4.72 -12.76
N SER A 62 -6.36 -4.06 -12.06
CA SER A 62 -7.41 -4.73 -11.28
C SER A 62 -8.49 -5.38 -12.15
N LYS A 63 -9.13 -6.45 -11.65
CA LYS A 63 -10.37 -6.98 -12.25
C LYS A 63 -11.52 -5.98 -12.05
N HIS A 64 -12.42 -5.87 -13.02
CA HIS A 64 -13.55 -4.92 -13.00
C HIS A 64 -14.42 -5.04 -11.73
N LYS A 65 -14.71 -6.27 -11.29
CA LYS A 65 -15.45 -6.51 -10.03
C LYS A 65 -14.82 -5.89 -8.78
N ASN A 66 -13.52 -5.65 -8.79
CA ASN A 66 -12.77 -5.10 -7.65
C ASN A 66 -12.61 -3.59 -7.70
N ILE A 67 -13.08 -2.93 -8.77
CA ILE A 67 -13.08 -1.46 -8.90
C ILE A 67 -14.49 -0.88 -8.90
N VAL A 68 -15.54 -1.72 -8.83
CA VAL A 68 -16.95 -1.34 -8.72
C VAL A 68 -17.44 -1.62 -7.30
N TYR A 69 -17.81 -0.57 -6.57
CA TYR A 69 -18.15 -0.63 -5.15
C TYR A 69 -19.65 -0.53 -4.86
N LYS A 70 -20.47 -0.19 -5.87
CA LYS A 70 -21.93 0.01 -5.72
C LYS A 70 -22.31 1.11 -4.73
N ASP A 71 -21.38 2.04 -4.47
CA ASP A 71 -21.59 3.20 -3.60
C ASP A 71 -22.32 4.35 -4.34
N SER A 72 -22.11 4.46 -5.65
CA SER A 72 -22.77 5.46 -6.50
C SER A 72 -22.68 5.06 -7.97
N LEU A 73 -23.82 5.09 -8.67
CA LEU A 73 -23.89 4.76 -10.09
C LEU A 73 -22.95 5.64 -10.92
N LEU A 74 -22.94 6.95 -10.71
CA LEU A 74 -22.07 7.87 -11.43
C LEU A 74 -20.58 7.53 -11.20
N LYS A 75 -20.18 7.27 -9.95
CA LYS A 75 -18.79 6.91 -9.64
C LYS A 75 -18.40 5.57 -10.25
N ASP A 76 -19.30 4.58 -10.24
CA ASP A 76 -19.08 3.27 -10.86
C ASP A 76 -18.91 3.38 -12.38
N TRP A 77 -19.72 4.24 -13.04
CA TRP A 77 -19.59 4.54 -14.47
C TRP A 77 -18.24 5.19 -14.80
N ILE A 78 -17.85 6.21 -14.03
CA ILE A 78 -16.54 6.86 -14.20
C ILE A 78 -15.40 5.84 -14.03
N ARG A 79 -15.43 5.06 -12.95
CA ARG A 79 -14.41 4.02 -12.68
C ARG A 79 -14.36 2.98 -13.79
N THR A 80 -15.51 2.57 -14.33
CA THR A 80 -15.59 1.63 -15.47
C THR A 80 -15.00 2.22 -16.75
N ALA A 81 -15.29 3.49 -17.06
CA ALA A 81 -14.73 4.17 -18.22
C ALA A 81 -13.20 4.27 -18.13
N PHE A 82 -12.67 4.74 -17.00
CA PHE A 82 -11.21 4.77 -16.78
C PHE A 82 -10.59 3.38 -16.78
N TRP A 83 -11.25 2.37 -16.20
CA TRP A 83 -10.77 0.99 -16.25
C TRP A 83 -10.61 0.49 -17.69
N LEU A 84 -11.60 0.72 -18.57
CA LEU A 84 -11.51 0.37 -19.99
C LEU A 84 -10.35 1.10 -20.69
N LEU A 85 -10.21 2.40 -20.45
CA LEU A 85 -9.18 3.23 -21.07
C LEU A 85 -7.75 2.89 -20.60
N LEU A 86 -7.59 2.54 -19.32
CA LEU A 86 -6.28 2.31 -18.71
C LEU A 86 -5.84 0.84 -18.74
N ARG A 87 -6.75 -0.10 -19.04
CA ARG A 87 -6.44 -1.52 -19.18
C ARG A 87 -5.29 -1.85 -20.15
N PRO A 88 -5.09 -1.19 -21.31
CA PRO A 88 -3.92 -1.46 -22.16
C PRO A 88 -2.61 -0.89 -21.58
N VAL A 89 -2.66 0.07 -20.65
CA VAL A 89 -1.46 0.71 -20.09
C VAL A 89 -0.81 -0.21 -19.07
N SER A 90 0.52 -0.37 -19.13
CA SER A 90 1.24 -1.17 -18.13
C SER A 90 1.18 -0.51 -16.74
N PRO A 91 0.90 -1.25 -15.65
CA PRO A 91 0.96 -0.69 -14.30
C PRO A 91 2.36 -0.16 -13.95
N ARG A 92 3.42 -0.70 -14.58
CA ARG A 92 4.79 -0.23 -14.42
C ARG A 92 5.00 1.20 -14.94
N TYR A 93 4.21 1.65 -15.92
CA TYR A 93 4.23 3.04 -16.38
C TYR A 93 3.87 4.00 -15.24
N PHE A 94 2.79 3.69 -14.52
CA PHE A 94 2.36 4.49 -13.37
C PHE A 94 3.33 4.37 -12.20
N ALA A 95 3.83 3.16 -11.91
CA ALA A 95 4.84 2.95 -10.87
C ALA A 95 6.08 3.83 -11.10
N ASN A 96 6.59 3.88 -12.33
CA ASN A 96 7.72 4.74 -12.70
C ASN A 96 7.39 6.24 -12.61
N LYS A 97 6.15 6.64 -12.93
CA LYS A 97 5.72 8.03 -12.76
C LYS A 97 5.61 8.44 -11.30
N ILE A 98 5.09 7.56 -10.45
CA ILE A 98 5.02 7.75 -9.00
C ILE A 98 6.44 7.94 -8.46
N GLU A 99 7.35 7.02 -8.80
CA GLU A 99 8.75 7.08 -8.36
C GLU A 99 9.42 8.41 -8.74
N LYS A 100 9.27 8.85 -9.99
CA LYS A 100 9.82 10.14 -10.44
C LYS A 100 9.26 11.32 -9.65
N GLU A 101 7.98 11.28 -9.30
CA GLU A 101 7.36 12.37 -8.57
C GLU A 101 7.71 12.35 -7.08
N ILE A 102 7.89 11.17 -6.47
CA ILE A 102 8.49 11.05 -5.13
C ILE A 102 9.90 11.66 -5.14
N GLN A 103 10.76 11.26 -6.08
CA GLN A 103 12.15 11.75 -6.19
C GLN A 103 12.24 13.28 -6.33
N LYS A 104 11.33 13.90 -7.09
CA LYS A 104 11.28 15.35 -7.26
C LYS A 104 11.01 16.10 -5.94
N TYR A 105 10.15 15.53 -5.10
CA TYR A 105 9.76 16.12 -3.81
C TYR A 105 10.65 15.67 -2.64
N SER A 106 11.46 14.62 -2.84
CA SER A 106 12.34 14.06 -1.82
C SER A 106 13.36 15.09 -1.32
N ARG A 107 13.54 15.16 0.00
CA ARG A 107 14.49 16.03 0.69
C ARG A 107 15.13 15.24 1.84
N GLU A 108 16.45 15.20 1.88
CA GLU A 108 17.22 14.50 2.93
C GLU A 108 16.79 14.90 4.35
N ASN A 109 16.58 16.21 4.55
CA ASN A 109 16.14 16.83 5.81
C ASN A 109 14.71 17.35 5.72
N GLY A 110 13.83 16.68 4.95
CA GLY A 110 12.43 17.07 4.82
C GLY A 110 11.71 17.10 6.17
N GLN A 111 10.73 17.99 6.33
CA GLN A 111 9.97 18.15 7.57
C GLN A 111 9.06 16.96 7.88
N TYR A 112 8.58 16.29 6.83
CA TYR A 112 7.67 15.15 6.93
C TYR A 112 8.32 13.88 6.41
N MET A 113 7.82 12.73 6.89
CA MET A 113 8.10 11.41 6.34
C MET A 113 6.81 10.62 6.13
N ALA A 114 6.73 9.84 5.06
CA ALA A 114 5.59 8.99 4.76
C ALA A 114 5.98 7.83 3.85
N PHE A 115 5.18 6.75 3.86
CA PHE A 115 5.17 5.84 2.73
C PHE A 115 4.31 6.43 1.61
N ILE A 116 4.90 6.61 0.42
CA ILE A 116 4.22 7.14 -0.76
C ILE A 116 4.24 6.06 -1.85
N PRO A 117 3.10 5.70 -2.49
CA PRO A 117 1.77 6.30 -2.42
C PRO A 117 0.79 5.54 -1.50
N SER A 118 0.73 5.86 -0.21
CA SER A 118 -0.22 5.21 0.69
C SER A 118 -1.69 5.51 0.36
N LYS A 119 -2.56 4.50 0.54
CA LYS A 119 -4.02 4.63 0.49
C LYS A 119 -4.58 5.53 1.61
N PHE A 120 -3.82 5.70 2.68
CA PHE A 120 -4.22 6.47 3.86
C PHE A 120 -3.93 7.97 3.72
N LYS A 121 -3.31 8.39 2.60
CA LYS A 121 -3.01 9.78 2.27
C LYS A 121 -2.38 10.53 3.45
N GLU A 122 -3.03 11.58 3.94
CA GLU A 122 -2.52 12.47 4.99
C GLU A 122 -2.33 11.75 6.33
N LYS A 123 -3.04 10.64 6.59
CA LYS A 123 -2.83 9.83 7.80
C LYS A 123 -1.51 9.07 7.80
N GLU A 124 -0.88 8.88 6.65
CA GLU A 124 0.46 8.27 6.53
C GLU A 124 1.58 9.31 6.67
N VAL A 125 1.24 10.59 6.84
CA VAL A 125 2.22 11.67 6.91
C VAL A 125 2.58 11.94 8.37
N PHE A 126 3.85 11.74 8.71
CA PHE A 126 4.37 11.95 10.05
C PHE A 126 5.45 13.03 10.04
N PRO A 127 5.70 13.71 11.17
CA PRO A 127 6.92 14.49 11.33
C PRO A 127 8.15 13.60 11.10
N SER A 128 9.17 14.13 10.44
CA SER A 128 10.43 13.41 10.26
C SER A 128 11.02 12.93 11.58
N GLY A 129 11.58 11.73 11.57
CA GLY A 129 12.12 11.07 12.75
C GLY A 129 11.09 10.40 13.65
N THR A 130 9.85 10.22 13.18
CA THR A 130 8.83 9.43 13.90
C THR A 130 9.21 7.95 14.01
N PHE A 131 9.96 7.42 13.04
CA PHE A 131 10.37 6.01 12.97
C PHE A 131 11.88 5.79 13.22
N ASP A 132 12.64 6.81 13.64
CA ASP A 132 14.11 6.72 13.76
C ASP A 132 14.59 5.83 14.92
N LYS A 133 13.75 5.64 15.94
CA LYS A 133 14.05 4.80 17.10
C LYS A 133 13.04 3.67 17.21
N THR A 134 13.56 2.50 17.58
CA THR A 134 12.75 1.33 17.88
C THR A 134 12.98 0.86 19.31
N ILE A 135 11.96 0.20 19.85
CA ILE A 135 12.02 -0.54 21.11
C ILE A 135 11.59 -1.98 20.84
N ASP A 136 12.13 -2.92 21.61
CA ASP A 136 11.69 -4.32 21.55
C ASP A 136 10.41 -4.49 22.35
N LEU A 137 9.37 -5.02 21.71
CA LEU A 137 8.08 -5.33 22.35
C LEU A 137 7.75 -6.81 22.20
N PRO A 138 7.08 -7.41 23.21
CA PRO A 138 6.56 -8.76 23.07
C PRO A 138 5.43 -8.80 22.05
N PHE A 139 5.50 -9.73 21.11
CA PHE A 139 4.45 -10.01 20.13
C PHE A 139 4.31 -11.52 19.97
N GLU A 140 3.17 -12.05 20.43
CA GLU A 140 2.96 -13.49 20.60
C GLU A 140 4.10 -14.16 21.40
N ASN A 141 4.81 -15.11 20.79
CA ASN A 141 5.97 -15.81 21.37
C ASN A 141 7.32 -15.18 20.97
N LEU A 142 7.31 -14.01 20.34
CA LEU A 142 8.49 -13.30 19.83
C LEU A 142 8.71 -11.98 20.57
N SER A 143 9.93 -11.45 20.42
CA SER A 143 10.26 -10.06 20.72
C SER A 143 10.60 -9.38 19.41
N LEU A 144 9.86 -8.34 19.03
CA LEU A 144 10.00 -7.67 17.74
C LEU A 144 10.25 -6.17 17.93
N PRO A 145 11.08 -5.54 17.07
CA PRO A 145 11.27 -4.11 17.09
C PRO A 145 10.00 -3.40 16.60
N ALA A 146 9.52 -2.45 17.40
CA ALA A 146 8.45 -1.54 17.04
C ALA A 146 8.95 -0.08 17.14
N PRO A 147 8.37 0.87 16.39
CA PRO A 147 8.70 2.29 16.55
C PRO A 147 8.49 2.72 18.00
N GLU A 148 9.46 3.44 18.59
CA GLU A 148 9.35 3.96 19.97
C GLU A 148 8.07 4.79 20.15
N LYS A 149 7.67 5.51 19.10
CA LYS A 149 6.46 6.35 19.04
C LYS A 149 5.22 5.61 18.50
N PHE A 150 5.12 4.29 18.74
CA PHE A 150 4.00 3.47 18.24
C PHE A 150 2.63 4.03 18.64
N ASP A 151 2.50 4.57 19.85
CA ASP A 151 1.23 5.16 20.33
C ASP A 151 0.77 6.32 19.43
N THR A 152 1.66 7.25 19.11
CA THR A 152 1.38 8.36 18.17
C THR A 152 0.96 7.85 16.79
N ILE A 153 1.66 6.83 16.28
CA ILE A 153 1.37 6.25 14.96
C ILE A 153 -0.01 5.59 14.97
N LEU A 154 -0.29 4.73 15.95
CA LEU A 154 -1.56 4.00 16.06
C LEU A 154 -2.73 4.95 16.29
N THR A 155 -2.57 5.97 17.13
CA THR A 155 -3.59 7.01 17.34
C THR A 155 -3.87 7.81 16.06
N GLN A 156 -2.84 8.14 15.27
CA GLN A 156 -3.04 8.85 14.00
C GLN A 156 -3.82 8.00 12.97
N PHE A 157 -3.54 6.71 12.89
CA PHE A 157 -4.27 5.83 11.96
C PHE A 157 -5.71 5.56 12.41
N TYR A 158 -5.88 5.17 13.68
CA TYR A 158 -7.08 4.49 14.17
C TYR A 158 -7.87 5.30 15.21
N GLY A 159 -7.30 6.35 15.80
CA GLY A 159 -7.89 7.07 16.91
C GLY A 159 -7.73 6.29 18.22
N ASP A 160 -8.85 5.92 18.84
CA ASP A 160 -8.86 5.04 20.02
C ASP A 160 -8.57 3.58 19.61
N TYR A 161 -7.29 3.29 19.35
CA TYR A 161 -6.85 2.03 18.75
C TYR A 161 -6.93 0.82 19.71
N MET A 162 -7.13 1.06 21.01
CA MET A 162 -7.31 0.01 22.01
C MET A 162 -8.77 -0.48 22.08
N THR A 163 -9.70 0.27 21.50
CA THR A 163 -11.10 -0.14 21.38
C THR A 163 -11.33 -0.88 20.07
N LEU A 164 -11.77 -2.14 20.18
CA LEU A 164 -12.11 -2.94 19.01
C LEU A 164 -13.26 -2.30 18.22
N PRO A 165 -13.23 -2.35 16.87
CA PRO A 165 -14.37 -1.89 16.08
C PRO A 165 -15.61 -2.76 16.39
N PRO A 166 -16.83 -2.28 16.08
CA PRO A 166 -18.05 -3.09 16.16
C PRO A 166 -17.93 -4.41 15.40
N GLU A 167 -18.60 -5.47 15.85
CA GLU A 167 -18.49 -6.82 15.26
C GLU A 167 -18.78 -6.85 13.75
N GLU A 168 -19.73 -6.04 13.29
CA GLU A 168 -20.11 -5.97 11.88
C GLU A 168 -18.99 -5.40 11.00
N LYS A 169 -17.99 -4.74 11.60
CA LYS A 169 -16.80 -4.22 10.94
C LYS A 169 -15.56 -5.11 11.13
N ARG A 170 -15.65 -6.20 11.89
CA ARG A 170 -14.56 -7.17 12.11
C ARG A 170 -14.55 -8.25 11.04
N PHE A 171 -14.27 -7.88 9.79
CA PHE A 171 -14.16 -8.82 8.68
C PHE A 171 -12.81 -8.73 7.95
N TYR A 172 -12.35 -9.86 7.43
CA TYR A 172 -11.12 -9.92 6.63
C TYR A 172 -11.42 -9.48 5.19
N SER A 173 -10.80 -8.38 4.76
CA SER A 173 -10.99 -7.83 3.41
C SER A 173 -10.01 -8.39 2.37
N HIS A 174 -8.99 -9.13 2.82
CA HIS A 174 -7.88 -9.62 2.00
C HIS A 174 -7.59 -11.09 2.29
N GLU A 175 -8.35 -11.99 1.68
CA GLU A 175 -8.06 -13.42 1.68
C GLU A 175 -7.29 -13.80 0.41
N PHE A 176 -6.29 -14.66 0.54
CA PHE A 176 -5.57 -15.26 -0.57
C PHE A 176 -5.28 -16.73 -0.26
N HIS A 177 -5.29 -17.55 -1.31
CA HIS A 177 -4.89 -18.95 -1.21
C HIS A 177 -3.38 -19.05 -1.39
N ALA A 178 -2.69 -19.60 -0.39
CA ALA A 178 -1.28 -19.92 -0.42
C ALA A 178 -1.08 -21.45 -0.43
N TYR A 179 -0.12 -21.91 -1.21
CA TYR A 179 0.22 -23.32 -1.37
C TYR A 179 1.71 -23.51 -1.10
N LYS A 180 2.07 -24.58 -0.39
CA LYS A 180 3.46 -25.05 -0.35
C LYS A 180 3.74 -25.80 -1.64
N LEU A 181 4.84 -25.49 -2.30
CA LEU A 181 5.29 -26.22 -3.47
C LEU A 181 5.96 -27.51 -2.99
N GLU A 182 5.54 -28.64 -3.54
CA GLU A 182 6.27 -29.89 -3.41
C GLU A 182 7.42 -29.89 -4.42
N ASP A 183 8.53 -30.54 -4.05
CA ASP A 183 9.73 -30.65 -4.89
C ASP A 183 9.47 -31.42 -6.20
#